data_AF-A0A954NS30-F1
#
_entry.id   AF-A0A954NS30-F1
#
_cell.length_a   1.000
_cell.length_b   1.000
_cell.length_c   1.000
_cell.angle_alpha   90.00
_cell.angle_beta   90.00
_cell.angle_gamma   90.00
#
_symmetry.space_group_name_H-M   'P 1'
#
loop_
_entity.id
_entity.type
_entity.pdbx_description
1 polymer ?
#
loop_
_entity_poly.entity_id
_entity_poly.type
_entity_poly.pdbx_seq_one_letter_code
_entity_poly.pdbx_strand_id
1 'polypeptide(L)'
;VFAFAPLSLMWRRHRKLILALWVYVLWLFFTWWGLTHRIDRFWVPMLPVLCLLSGIGMGWLLAVDRNPADVQKEQPLQPTQMLIGGLVCLVVALSLLFNLGYITTPLAGFNGFLLEQSSARQQAITPSMALLNEMDLPDDARVLFVGEAQVFDAEFDYVYNTVFDVSLFQEWLSATPELPDAEQSLKTADEIRSTLRDHGITHVFVNWQEVLRYRAPGSYGYTEFVTPQRFRELVEMGVLEEQATDPRYAWMPWDAVAPNQQQEVAALHRRARDQEIFIRYQLFEVQ
;
A
#
# COMPACT_ATOMS: atom_id res chain seq x y z
N VAL A 1 0.02 25.51 -10.81
CA VAL A 1 1.07 26.23 -10.03
C VAL A 1 2.47 25.97 -10.58
N PHE A 2 2.88 24.72 -10.84
CA PHE A 2 4.23 24.39 -11.33
C PHE A 2 4.63 24.98 -12.70
N ALA A 3 3.66 25.43 -13.50
CA ALA A 3 3.90 26.06 -14.79
C ALA A 3 4.78 27.34 -14.71
N PHE A 4 4.85 27.98 -13.54
CA PHE A 4 5.71 29.16 -13.34
C PHE A 4 7.15 28.81 -12.96
N ALA A 5 7.45 27.57 -12.56
CA ALA A 5 8.79 27.18 -12.16
C ALA A 5 9.85 27.52 -13.22
N PRO A 6 9.66 27.24 -14.53
CA PRO A 6 10.67 27.59 -15.56
C PRO A 6 11.00 29.09 -15.62
N LEU A 7 10.05 29.96 -15.28
CA LEU A 7 10.26 31.41 -15.26
C LEU A 7 11.26 31.84 -14.18
N SER A 8 11.50 31.01 -13.16
CA SER A 8 12.56 31.28 -12.17
C SER A 8 13.93 31.44 -12.80
N LEU A 9 14.20 30.79 -13.94
CA LEU A 9 15.48 30.92 -14.65
C LEU A 9 15.72 32.31 -15.23
N MET A 10 14.66 33.12 -15.40
CA MET A 10 14.75 34.51 -15.84
C MET A 10 15.16 35.45 -14.71
N TRP A 11 15.08 34.99 -13.46
CA TRP A 11 15.48 35.75 -12.29
C TRP A 11 17.01 35.76 -12.17
N ARG A 12 17.62 36.93 -12.41
CA ARG A 12 19.09 37.09 -12.45
C ARG A 12 19.72 37.11 -11.06
N ARG A 13 19.02 37.66 -10.08
CA ARG A 13 19.48 37.77 -8.69
C ARG A 13 19.38 36.41 -7.99
N HIS A 14 20.48 35.87 -7.45
CA HIS A 14 20.55 34.49 -6.92
C HIS A 14 20.48 33.36 -7.97
N ARG A 15 20.86 33.62 -9.24
CA ARG A 15 20.90 32.60 -10.32
C ARG A 15 21.60 31.28 -9.91
N LYS A 16 22.68 31.35 -9.13
CA LYS A 16 23.39 30.16 -8.64
C LYS A 16 22.50 29.26 -7.78
N LEU A 17 21.73 29.84 -6.86
CA LEU A 17 20.79 29.09 -6.02
C LEU A 17 19.67 28.49 -6.84
N ILE A 18 19.09 29.26 -7.77
CA ILE A 18 18.01 28.79 -8.66
C ILE A 18 18.49 27.60 -9.50
N LEU A 19 19.70 27.68 -10.06
CA LEU A 19 20.30 26.57 -10.78
C LEU A 19 20.54 25.36 -9.89
N ALA A 20 21.03 25.55 -8.65
CA ALA A 20 21.21 24.46 -7.70
C ALA A 20 19.88 23.76 -7.37
N LEU A 21 18.80 24.51 -7.18
CA LEU A 21 17.46 23.97 -6.96
C LEU A 21 16.95 23.17 -8.17
N TRP A 22 17.17 23.68 -9.39
CA TRP A 22 16.84 22.93 -10.61
C TRP A 22 17.67 21.66 -10.77
N VAL A 23 18.97 21.72 -10.50
CA VAL A 23 19.85 20.54 -10.50
C VAL A 23 19.33 19.52 -9.49
N TYR A 24 18.92 19.95 -8.30
CA TYR A 24 18.36 19.08 -7.28
C TYR A 24 17.03 18.44 -7.73
N VAL A 25 16.11 19.21 -8.34
CA VAL A 25 14.87 18.67 -8.91
C VAL A 25 15.16 17.64 -10.00
N LEU A 26 16.07 17.94 -10.92
CA LEU A 26 16.45 17.01 -12.00
C LEU A 26 17.11 15.77 -11.42
N TRP A 27 18.00 15.92 -10.44
CA TRP A 27 18.63 14.80 -9.76
C TRP A 27 17.59 13.90 -9.08
N LEU A 28 16.64 14.47 -8.33
CA LEU A 28 15.54 13.71 -7.73
C LEU A 28 14.73 13.00 -8.83
N PHE A 29 14.32 13.73 -9.87
CA PHE A 29 13.55 13.16 -10.98
C PHE A 29 14.27 11.97 -11.61
N PHE A 30 15.51 12.13 -12.03
CA PHE A 30 16.28 11.06 -12.68
C PHE A 30 16.62 9.90 -11.74
N THR A 31 16.87 10.18 -10.46
CA THR A 31 17.12 9.14 -9.45
C THR A 31 15.88 8.29 -9.25
N TRP A 32 14.72 8.91 -8.99
CA TRP A 32 13.49 8.16 -8.74
C TRP A 32 12.93 7.52 -10.01
N TRP A 33 12.94 8.23 -11.14
CA TRP A 33 12.47 7.68 -12.42
C TRP A 33 13.37 6.57 -12.97
N GLY A 34 14.69 6.74 -12.84
CA GLY A 34 15.69 5.87 -13.47
C GLY A 34 16.16 4.71 -12.59
N LEU A 35 16.19 4.88 -11.27
CA LEU A 35 16.74 3.89 -10.34
C LEU A 35 15.67 3.21 -9.46
N THR A 36 14.42 3.68 -9.48
CA THR A 36 13.35 3.11 -8.65
C THR A 36 12.08 2.80 -9.45
N HIS A 37 11.11 2.19 -8.78
CA HIS A 37 9.77 1.97 -9.33
C HIS A 37 9.14 3.31 -9.69
N ARG A 38 8.56 3.42 -10.90
CA ARG A 38 7.92 4.64 -11.44
C ARG A 38 6.60 4.96 -10.75
N ILE A 39 6.61 5.02 -9.42
CA ILE A 39 5.45 5.29 -8.59
C ILE A 39 5.41 6.78 -8.28
N ASP A 40 4.27 7.41 -8.55
CA ASP A 40 4.06 8.86 -8.44
C ASP A 40 4.38 9.42 -7.05
N ARG A 41 4.22 8.63 -5.98
CA ARG A 41 4.51 9.08 -4.61
C ARG A 41 5.98 9.46 -4.38
N PHE A 42 6.90 8.92 -5.18
CA PHE A 42 8.32 9.29 -5.10
C PHE A 42 8.61 10.69 -5.64
N TRP A 43 7.62 11.35 -6.23
CA TRP A 43 7.73 12.71 -6.75
C TRP A 43 7.42 13.75 -5.67
N VAL A 44 6.79 13.33 -4.57
CA VAL A 44 6.41 14.19 -3.42
C VAL A 44 7.60 15.03 -2.89
N PRO A 45 8.83 14.49 -2.73
CA PRO A 45 9.97 15.28 -2.28
C PRO A 45 10.37 16.43 -3.22
N MET A 46 10.01 16.37 -4.51
CA MET A 46 10.28 17.45 -5.46
C MET A 46 9.30 18.63 -5.32
N LEU A 47 8.10 18.39 -4.79
CA LEU A 47 7.01 19.37 -4.77
C LEU A 47 7.38 20.66 -4.01
N PRO A 48 7.99 20.63 -2.81
CA PRO A 48 8.36 21.85 -2.10
C PRO A 48 9.32 22.74 -2.90
N VAL A 49 10.29 22.13 -3.58
CA VAL A 49 11.29 22.84 -4.37
C VAL A 49 10.66 23.45 -5.62
N LEU A 50 9.79 22.70 -6.31
CA LEU A 50 9.03 23.19 -7.44
C LEU A 50 8.05 24.31 -7.05
N CYS A 51 7.45 24.26 -5.86
CA CYS A 51 6.63 25.33 -5.30
C CYS A 51 7.46 26.61 -5.09
N LEU A 52 8.66 26.51 -4.50
CA LEU A 52 9.56 27.65 -4.33
C LEU A 52 9.98 28.26 -5.67
N LEU A 53 10.40 27.42 -6.64
CA LEU A 53 10.76 27.87 -7.98
C LEU A 53 9.57 28.53 -8.69
N SER A 54 8.36 28.01 -8.50
CA SER A 54 7.14 28.62 -9.04
C SER A 54 6.86 29.98 -8.42
N GLY A 55 7.06 30.15 -7.11
CA GLY A 55 6.95 31.44 -6.42
C GLY A 55 7.97 32.47 -6.93
N ILE A 56 9.22 32.06 -7.15
CA ILE A 56 10.26 32.91 -7.75
C ILE A 56 9.86 33.30 -9.18
N GLY A 57 9.43 32.35 -10.00
CA GLY A 57 8.99 32.61 -11.38
C GLY A 57 7.77 33.54 -11.44
N MET A 58 6.83 33.40 -10.52
CA MET A 58 5.67 34.30 -10.39
C MET A 58 6.10 35.70 -9.92
N GLY A 59 7.02 35.81 -8.96
CA GLY A 59 7.57 37.09 -8.54
C GLY A 59 8.30 37.85 -9.67
N TRP A 60 8.99 37.11 -10.55
CA TRP A 60 9.57 37.68 -11.76
C TRP A 60 8.49 38.21 -12.72
N LEU A 61 7.45 37.41 -12.99
CA LEU A 61 6.36 37.76 -13.90
C LEU A 61 5.58 39.00 -13.43
N LEU A 62 5.41 39.14 -12.11
CA LEU A 62 4.74 40.27 -11.47
C LEU A 62 5.67 41.49 -11.27
N ALA A 63 6.92 41.42 -11.74
CA ALA A 63 7.93 42.47 -11.60
C ALA A 63 8.13 42.95 -10.14
N VAL A 64 8.04 42.02 -9.19
CA VAL A 64 8.25 42.28 -7.75
C VAL A 64 9.71 42.65 -7.44
N ASP A 65 10.66 42.24 -8.29
CA ASP A 65 12.08 42.59 -8.20
C ASP A 65 12.36 43.97 -8.80
N ARG A 66 11.77 45.02 -8.21
CA ARG A 66 12.27 46.39 -8.41
C ARG A 66 13.58 46.53 -7.63
N ASN A 67 14.63 47.01 -8.29
CA ASN A 67 15.91 47.27 -7.65
C ASN A 67 15.68 48.22 -6.45
N PRO A 68 16.24 47.99 -5.25
CA PRO A 68 16.06 48.90 -4.12
C PRO A 68 16.50 50.35 -4.42
N ALA A 69 17.44 50.52 -5.37
CA ALA A 69 17.85 51.81 -5.88
C ALA A 69 16.80 52.51 -6.79
N ASP A 70 15.87 51.75 -7.39
CA ASP A 70 14.73 52.26 -8.17
C ASP A 70 13.50 52.55 -7.30
N VAL A 71 13.44 52.06 -6.05
CA VAL A 71 12.33 52.30 -5.11
C VAL A 71 12.20 53.78 -4.73
N GLN A 72 13.27 54.58 -4.87
CA GLN A 72 13.22 56.03 -4.68
C GLN A 72 12.45 56.79 -5.77
N LYS A 73 12.15 56.15 -6.90
CA LYS A 73 11.19 56.66 -7.88
C LYS A 73 9.92 55.84 -7.76
N GLU A 74 8.94 56.36 -7.02
CA GLU A 74 7.57 55.83 -6.99
C GLU A 74 6.92 55.94 -8.38
N GLN A 75 7.36 55.10 -9.32
CA GLN A 75 6.67 54.95 -10.58
C GLN A 75 5.49 54.02 -10.34
N PRO A 76 4.24 54.50 -10.53
CA PRO A 76 3.08 53.64 -10.46
C PRO A 76 3.26 52.47 -11.42
N LEU A 77 2.81 51.29 -11.02
CA LEU A 77 2.75 50.13 -11.91
C LEU A 77 2.03 50.55 -13.18
N GLN A 78 2.60 50.23 -14.35
CA GLN A 78 1.91 50.52 -15.60
C GLN A 78 0.57 49.77 -15.61
N PRO A 79 -0.53 50.36 -16.10
CA PRO A 79 -1.85 49.71 -16.12
C PRO A 79 -1.81 48.30 -16.72
N THR A 80 -0.97 48.08 -17.73
CA THR A 80 -0.72 46.78 -18.35
C THR A 80 -0.14 45.74 -17.37
N GLN A 81 0.77 46.13 -16.48
CA GLN A 81 1.34 45.23 -15.46
C GLN A 81 0.29 44.87 -14.40
N MET A 82 -0.56 45.83 -14.01
CA MET A 82 -1.67 45.56 -13.08
C MET A 82 -2.70 44.60 -13.71
N LEU A 83 -3.00 44.76 -14.99
CA LEU A 83 -3.91 43.87 -15.72
C LEU A 83 -3.33 42.45 -15.86
N ILE A 84 -2.06 42.32 -16.28
CA ILE A 84 -1.39 41.02 -16.38
C ILE A 84 -1.31 40.35 -15.01
N GLY A 85 -0.91 41.09 -13.98
CA GLY A 85 -0.84 40.56 -12.63
C GLY A 85 -2.20 40.14 -12.09
N GLY A 86 -3.24 40.94 -12.33
CA GLY A 86 -4.62 40.61 -12.00
C GLY A 86 -5.10 39.34 -12.71
N LEU A 87 -4.82 39.20 -14.01
CA LEU A 87 -5.17 38.01 -14.79
C LEU A 87 -4.44 36.75 -14.29
N VAL A 88 -3.14 36.84 -14.02
CA VAL A 88 -2.35 35.73 -13.48
C VAL A 88 -2.88 35.32 -12.10
N CYS A 89 -3.13 36.28 -11.21
CA CYS A 89 -3.71 36.01 -9.90
C CYS A 89 -5.09 35.37 -10.01
N LEU A 90 -5.95 35.84 -10.92
CA LEU A 90 -7.26 35.25 -11.17
C LEU A 90 -7.15 33.80 -11.65
N VAL A 91 -6.28 33.52 -12.63
CA VAL A 91 -6.08 32.15 -13.14
C VAL A 91 -5.55 31.24 -12.04
N VAL A 92 -4.60 31.71 -11.22
CA VAL A 92 -4.09 30.94 -10.07
C VAL A 92 -5.19 30.70 -9.06
N ALA A 93 -5.97 31.71 -8.69
CA ALA A 93 -7.09 31.57 -7.74
C ALA A 93 -8.14 30.58 -8.24
N LEU A 94 -8.56 30.69 -9.50
CA LEU A 94 -9.48 29.75 -10.12
C LEU A 94 -8.91 28.33 -10.17
N SER A 95 -7.62 28.19 -10.50
CA SER A 95 -6.95 26.89 -10.48
C SER A 95 -6.91 26.30 -9.08
N LEU A 96 -6.61 27.09 -8.05
CA LEU A 96 -6.59 26.65 -6.66
C LEU A 96 -7.99 26.23 -6.19
N LEU A 97 -9.01 27.02 -6.47
CA LEU A 97 -10.40 26.70 -6.13
C LEU A 97 -10.87 25.43 -6.85
N PHE A 98 -10.54 25.29 -8.14
CA PHE A 98 -10.84 24.08 -8.90
C PHE A 98 -10.14 22.85 -8.30
N ASN A 99 -8.83 22.94 -8.04
CA ASN A 99 -8.08 21.83 -7.46
C ASN A 99 -8.59 21.51 -6.05
N LEU A 100 -8.90 22.51 -5.23
CA LEU A 100 -9.48 22.32 -3.91
C LEU A 100 -10.83 21.60 -3.98
N GLY A 101 -11.72 22.04 -4.88
CA GLY A 101 -12.98 21.34 -5.13
C GLY A 101 -12.75 19.91 -5.60
N TYR A 102 -11.83 19.70 -6.54
CA TYR A 102 -11.53 18.39 -7.11
C TYR A 102 -10.96 17.41 -6.07
N ILE A 103 -10.01 17.83 -5.23
CA ILE A 103 -9.44 16.98 -4.18
C ILE A 103 -10.44 16.63 -3.08
N THR A 104 -11.57 17.34 -2.98
CA THR A 104 -12.67 16.97 -2.07
C THR A 104 -13.62 15.94 -2.65
N THR A 105 -13.43 15.52 -3.91
CA THR A 105 -14.27 14.50 -4.55
C THR A 105 -13.68 13.10 -4.37
N PRO A 106 -14.50 12.04 -4.50
CA PRO A 106 -14.01 10.65 -4.55
C PRO A 106 -13.07 10.35 -5.73
N LEU A 107 -13.03 11.21 -6.75
CA LEU A 107 -12.17 11.03 -7.93
C LEU A 107 -10.68 11.17 -7.60
N ALA A 108 -10.35 11.91 -6.53
CA ALA A 108 -8.99 12.05 -6.03
C ALA A 108 -8.61 10.99 -4.97
N GLY A 109 -9.46 9.96 -4.80
CA GLY A 109 -9.29 8.91 -3.79
C GLY A 109 -10.16 9.12 -2.55
N PHE A 110 -9.85 8.37 -1.50
CA PHE A 110 -10.56 8.45 -0.23
C PHE A 110 -10.23 9.76 0.50
N ASN A 111 -11.21 10.66 0.59
CA ASN A 111 -11.06 12.00 1.15
C ASN A 111 -11.98 12.20 2.37
N GLY A 112 -11.73 11.43 3.44
CA GLY A 112 -12.44 11.52 4.71
C GLY A 112 -11.98 12.66 5.62
N PHE A 113 -11.78 13.89 5.09
CA PHE A 113 -11.13 15.00 5.81
C PHE A 113 -11.72 15.32 7.20
N LEU A 114 -13.01 15.09 7.36
CA LEU A 114 -13.77 15.31 8.61
C LEU A 114 -14.50 14.05 9.07
N LEU A 115 -14.14 12.89 8.51
CA LEU A 115 -14.78 11.63 8.88
C LEU A 115 -14.33 11.26 10.29
N GLU A 116 -15.28 10.84 11.13
CA GLU A 116 -14.96 10.33 12.45
C GLU A 116 -14.05 9.10 12.33
N GLN A 117 -13.03 8.99 13.19
CA GLN A 117 -12.06 7.90 13.13
C GLN A 117 -12.73 6.52 13.20
N SER A 118 -13.79 6.37 14.00
CA SER A 118 -14.57 5.13 14.10
C SER A 118 -15.19 4.73 12.75
N SER A 119 -15.77 5.70 12.04
CA SER A 119 -16.36 5.52 10.71
C SER A 119 -15.30 5.29 9.64
N ALA A 120 -14.15 5.96 9.75
CA ALA A 120 -13.02 5.77 8.85
C ALA A 120 -12.43 4.36 9.00
N ARG A 121 -12.29 3.89 10.25
CA ARG A 121 -11.83 2.53 10.56
C ARG A 121 -12.71 1.50 9.87
N GLN A 122 -14.04 1.56 10.09
CA GLN A 122 -15.00 0.63 9.47
C GLN A 122 -14.92 0.57 7.94
N GLN A 123 -14.54 1.67 7.27
CA GLN A 123 -14.38 1.70 5.81
C GLN A 123 -13.02 1.17 5.33
N ALA A 124 -12.02 1.15 6.21
CA ALA A 124 -10.67 0.70 5.91
C ALA A 124 -10.41 -0.77 6.27
N ILE A 125 -11.26 -1.39 7.12
CA ILE A 125 -11.12 -2.80 7.50
C ILE A 125 -11.10 -3.67 6.24
N THR A 126 -10.05 -4.49 6.13
CA THR A 126 -9.92 -5.43 5.01
C THR A 126 -10.92 -6.58 5.14
N PRO A 127 -11.35 -7.20 4.02
CA PRO A 127 -12.29 -8.34 4.10
C PRO A 127 -11.81 -9.50 4.97
N SER A 128 -10.49 -9.74 5.04
CA SER A 128 -9.89 -10.76 5.91
C SER A 128 -10.01 -10.41 7.39
N MET A 129 -9.79 -9.15 7.76
CA MET A 129 -9.96 -8.71 9.16
C MET A 129 -11.43 -8.64 9.55
N ALA A 130 -12.30 -8.16 8.66
CA ALA A 130 -13.75 -8.14 8.90
C ALA A 130 -14.29 -9.56 9.16
N LEU A 131 -13.85 -10.54 8.36
CA LEU A 131 -14.19 -11.95 8.58
C LEU A 131 -13.81 -12.40 10.00
N LEU A 132 -12.57 -12.19 10.43
CA LEU A 132 -12.11 -12.70 11.72
C LEU A 132 -12.67 -11.92 12.91
N ASN A 133 -12.86 -10.61 12.81
CA ASN A 133 -13.47 -9.81 13.87
C ASN A 133 -14.97 -10.12 14.05
N GLU A 134 -15.66 -10.57 12.98
CA GLU A 134 -17.04 -11.07 13.07
C GLU A 134 -17.12 -12.51 13.61
N MET A 135 -16.01 -13.24 13.68
CA MET A 135 -15.97 -14.57 14.27
C MET A 135 -15.89 -14.46 15.80
N ASP A 136 -16.67 -15.30 16.47
CA ASP A 136 -16.66 -15.44 17.94
C ASP A 136 -15.44 -16.27 18.37
N LEU A 137 -14.24 -15.68 18.19
CA LEU A 137 -13.00 -16.29 18.63
C LEU A 137 -12.89 -16.24 20.16
N PRO A 138 -12.28 -17.25 20.80
CA PRO A 138 -12.02 -17.22 22.24
C PRO A 138 -11.26 -15.97 22.70
N ASP A 139 -11.46 -15.52 23.93
CA ASP A 139 -10.77 -14.33 24.50
C ASP A 139 -9.23 -14.50 24.53
N ASP A 140 -8.74 -15.73 24.60
CA ASP A 140 -7.31 -16.08 24.54
C ASP A 140 -6.84 -16.43 23.12
N ALA A 141 -7.65 -16.11 22.10
CA ALA A 141 -7.30 -16.39 20.72
C ALA A 141 -6.06 -15.61 20.29
N ARG A 142 -5.09 -16.35 19.77
CA ARG A 142 -3.91 -15.79 19.13
C ARG A 142 -3.72 -16.41 17.74
N VAL A 143 -3.82 -15.57 16.71
CA VAL A 143 -3.85 -16.01 15.31
C VAL A 143 -2.47 -15.86 14.66
N LEU A 144 -1.94 -16.95 14.09
CA LEU A 144 -0.82 -16.90 13.16
C LEU A 144 -1.34 -16.61 11.74
N PHE A 145 -0.99 -15.45 11.21
CA PHE A 145 -1.33 -15.06 9.84
C PHE A 145 -0.31 -15.56 8.83
N VAL A 146 -0.81 -16.24 7.78
CA VAL A 146 -0.02 -16.75 6.65
C VAL A 146 -0.50 -16.06 5.38
N GLY A 147 0.39 -15.30 4.75
CA GLY A 147 0.08 -14.55 3.53
C GLY A 147 -0.73 -13.27 3.75
N GLU A 148 -1.01 -12.89 5.00
CA GLU A 148 -1.72 -11.65 5.35
C GLU A 148 -0.80 -10.75 6.18
N ALA A 149 -0.71 -9.48 5.79
CA ALA A 149 0.11 -8.48 6.48
C ALA A 149 -0.66 -7.19 6.80
N GLN A 150 -1.90 -7.05 6.33
CA GLN A 150 -2.79 -5.93 6.64
C GLN A 150 -3.64 -6.26 7.86
N VAL A 151 -2.98 -6.52 8.99
CA VAL A 151 -3.59 -7.02 10.25
C VAL A 151 -3.90 -5.92 11.27
N PHE A 152 -3.73 -4.64 10.91
CA PHE A 152 -3.81 -3.51 11.84
C PHE A 152 -5.17 -3.35 12.53
N ASP A 153 -6.23 -3.88 11.94
CA ASP A 153 -7.60 -3.78 12.46
C ASP A 153 -8.07 -5.03 13.23
N ALA A 154 -7.20 -6.02 13.44
CA ALA A 154 -7.52 -7.21 14.24
C ALA A 154 -7.90 -6.84 15.69
N GLU A 155 -8.93 -7.48 16.21
CA GLU A 155 -9.47 -7.24 17.57
C GLU A 155 -9.10 -8.35 18.57
N PHE A 156 -8.17 -9.22 18.18
CA PHE A 156 -7.63 -10.35 18.93
C PHE A 156 -6.10 -10.33 18.86
N ASP A 157 -5.42 -11.15 19.66
CA ASP A 157 -3.96 -11.24 19.60
C ASP A 157 -3.50 -11.94 18.32
N TYR A 158 -2.35 -11.53 17.78
CA TYR A 158 -1.85 -12.12 16.53
C TYR A 158 -0.34 -12.14 16.41
N VAL A 159 0.12 -12.95 15.46
CA VAL A 159 1.49 -12.98 14.97
C VAL A 159 1.43 -13.05 13.45
N TYR A 160 2.28 -12.28 12.79
CA TYR A 160 2.37 -12.26 11.33
C TYR A 160 3.80 -11.94 10.91
N ASN A 161 4.12 -12.23 9.65
CA ASN A 161 5.35 -11.78 9.02
C ASN A 161 5.02 -11.15 7.67
N THR A 162 5.81 -10.16 7.24
CA THR A 162 5.69 -9.62 5.90
C THR A 162 6.42 -10.53 4.90
N VAL A 163 6.28 -10.24 3.61
CA VAL A 163 7.02 -10.93 2.55
C VAL A 163 8.53 -10.62 2.54
N PHE A 164 8.97 -9.67 3.34
CA PHE A 164 10.38 -9.33 3.51
C PHE A 164 11.01 -10.00 4.72
N ASP A 165 10.22 -10.65 5.55
CA ASP A 165 10.65 -11.41 6.71
C ASP A 165 10.76 -12.90 6.37
N VAL A 166 11.39 -13.67 7.26
CA VAL A 166 11.29 -15.14 7.21
C VAL A 166 9.84 -15.54 7.47
N SER A 167 9.33 -16.49 6.70
CA SER A 167 7.99 -17.04 6.92
C SER A 167 7.96 -17.81 8.23
N LEU A 168 7.22 -17.30 9.22
CA LEU A 168 7.09 -17.95 10.53
C LEU A 168 6.46 -19.33 10.40
N PHE A 169 5.48 -19.46 9.50
CA PHE A 169 4.87 -20.76 9.21
C PHE A 169 5.90 -21.77 8.70
N GLN A 170 6.82 -21.36 7.81
CA GLN A 170 7.89 -22.21 7.35
C GLN A 170 8.91 -22.50 8.46
N GLU A 171 9.41 -21.47 9.12
CA GLU A 171 10.44 -21.58 10.14
C GLU A 171 10.02 -22.50 11.29
N TRP A 172 8.75 -22.39 11.71
CA TRP A 172 8.23 -23.17 12.82
C TRP A 172 7.89 -24.60 12.45
N LEU A 173 7.42 -24.87 11.23
CA LEU A 173 6.93 -26.19 10.83
C LEU A 173 7.91 -27.01 10.00
N SER A 174 9.00 -26.41 9.49
CA SER A 174 9.98 -27.13 8.66
C SER A 174 10.89 -28.03 9.49
N ALA A 175 10.98 -29.31 9.12
CA ALA A 175 11.93 -30.26 9.71
C ALA A 175 13.33 -30.18 9.06
N THR A 176 13.39 -29.65 7.84
CA THR A 176 14.60 -29.64 7.00
C THR A 176 14.79 -28.25 6.39
N PRO A 177 15.03 -27.21 7.20
CA PRO A 177 15.11 -25.81 6.75
C PRO A 177 16.28 -25.55 5.78
N GLU A 178 17.26 -26.45 5.72
CA GLU A 178 18.40 -26.41 4.81
C GLU A 178 18.08 -26.77 3.36
N LEU A 179 16.93 -27.42 3.10
CA LEU A 179 16.49 -27.77 1.74
C LEU A 179 15.74 -26.60 1.07
N PRO A 180 15.64 -26.56 -0.27
CA PRO A 180 14.77 -25.60 -0.96
C PRO A 180 13.32 -25.69 -0.45
N ASP A 181 12.64 -24.54 -0.31
CA ASP A 181 11.30 -24.41 0.30
C ASP A 181 10.29 -25.49 -0.15
N ALA A 182 10.23 -25.78 -1.45
CA ALA A 182 9.33 -26.76 -2.03
C ALA A 182 9.61 -28.21 -1.61
N GLU A 183 10.86 -28.53 -1.24
CA GLU A 183 11.33 -29.87 -0.87
C GLU A 183 11.35 -30.10 0.64
N GLN A 184 11.17 -29.03 1.44
CA GLN A 184 11.22 -29.14 2.90
C GLN A 184 10.05 -29.97 3.43
N SER A 185 10.32 -30.87 4.37
CA SER A 185 9.30 -31.68 5.03
C SER A 185 8.72 -31.00 6.27
N LEU A 186 7.50 -31.37 6.66
CA LEU A 186 6.90 -30.95 7.93
C LEU A 186 7.59 -31.67 9.11
N LYS A 187 7.74 -30.97 10.23
CA LYS A 187 8.02 -31.57 11.54
C LYS A 187 6.92 -32.56 11.93
N THR A 188 7.19 -33.36 12.96
CA THR A 188 6.18 -34.28 13.50
C THR A 188 5.01 -33.50 14.12
N ALA A 189 3.84 -34.13 14.22
CA ALA A 189 2.64 -33.49 14.76
C ALA A 189 2.87 -32.92 16.17
N ASP A 190 3.58 -33.66 17.03
CA ASP A 190 3.85 -33.25 18.40
C ASP A 190 4.83 -32.08 18.49
N GLU A 191 5.86 -32.06 17.63
CA GLU A 191 6.79 -30.92 17.54
C GLU A 191 6.09 -29.66 17.05
N ILE A 192 5.19 -29.77 16.06
CA ILE A 192 4.43 -28.64 15.55
C ILE A 192 3.48 -28.13 16.64
N ARG A 193 2.71 -29.00 17.28
CA ARG A 193 1.83 -28.60 18.40
C ARG A 193 2.60 -27.96 19.54
N SER A 194 3.77 -28.51 19.91
CA SER A 194 4.62 -27.89 20.93
C SER A 194 5.04 -26.50 20.50
N THR A 195 5.55 -26.34 19.28
CA THR A 195 6.01 -25.05 18.76
C THR A 195 4.86 -24.02 18.74
N LEU A 196 3.68 -24.39 18.24
CA LEU A 196 2.53 -23.50 18.23
C LEU A 196 2.07 -23.12 19.64
N ARG A 197 2.03 -24.08 20.57
CA ARG A 197 1.68 -23.82 21.99
C ARG A 197 2.72 -22.96 22.71
N ASP A 198 4.00 -23.16 22.46
CA ASP A 198 5.08 -22.37 23.05
C ASP A 198 5.01 -20.89 22.61
N HIS A 199 4.51 -20.65 21.38
CA HIS A 199 4.19 -19.31 20.89
C HIS A 199 2.77 -18.84 21.25
N GLY A 200 1.98 -19.66 21.95
CA GLY A 200 0.61 -19.38 22.36
C GLY A 200 -0.36 -19.27 21.18
N ILE A 201 -0.06 -19.86 20.02
CA ILE A 201 -0.91 -19.83 18.83
C ILE A 201 -2.08 -20.79 19.02
N THR A 202 -3.30 -20.27 18.94
CA THR A 202 -4.53 -21.08 18.99
C THR A 202 -5.17 -21.24 17.63
N HIS A 203 -4.88 -20.34 16.69
CA HIS A 203 -5.44 -20.38 15.35
C HIS A 203 -4.40 -20.07 14.27
N VAL A 204 -4.57 -20.64 13.09
CA VAL A 204 -3.79 -20.31 11.89
C VAL A 204 -4.74 -19.82 10.80
N PHE A 205 -4.51 -18.61 10.31
CA PHE A 205 -5.28 -18.04 9.21
C PHE A 205 -4.43 -17.94 7.95
N VAL A 206 -5.01 -18.28 6.80
CA VAL A 206 -4.32 -18.23 5.50
C VAL A 206 -5.08 -17.38 4.50
N ASN A 207 -4.38 -16.40 3.91
CA ASN A 207 -4.87 -15.60 2.80
C ASN A 207 -4.25 -16.09 1.47
N TRP A 208 -4.93 -17.02 0.80
CA TRP A 208 -4.48 -17.59 -0.46
C TRP A 208 -4.46 -16.58 -1.62
N GLN A 209 -5.37 -15.60 -1.60
CA GLN A 209 -5.38 -14.56 -2.63
C GLN A 209 -4.08 -13.75 -2.60
N GLU A 210 -3.60 -13.39 -1.40
CA GLU A 210 -2.34 -12.67 -1.25
C GLU A 210 -1.13 -13.56 -1.51
N VAL A 211 -1.13 -14.83 -1.08
CA VAL A 211 -0.08 -15.80 -1.46
C VAL A 211 0.09 -15.87 -2.98
N LEU A 212 -1.01 -16.01 -3.72
CA LEU A 212 -1.01 -16.00 -5.19
C LEU A 212 -0.49 -14.67 -5.75
N ARG A 213 -0.93 -13.54 -5.19
CA ARG A 213 -0.48 -12.20 -5.61
C ARG A 213 1.02 -12.00 -5.42
N TYR A 214 1.58 -12.52 -4.33
CA TYR A 214 3.02 -12.43 -4.05
C TYR A 214 3.85 -13.35 -4.94
N ARG A 215 3.31 -14.51 -5.34
CA ARG A 215 3.96 -15.43 -6.29
C ARG A 215 3.83 -15.03 -7.76
N ALA A 216 2.97 -14.07 -8.07
CA ALA A 216 2.79 -13.61 -9.45
C ALA A 216 4.12 -13.12 -10.08
N PRO A 217 4.35 -13.34 -11.38
CA PRO A 217 5.58 -12.91 -12.04
C PRO A 217 5.86 -11.42 -11.85
N GLY A 218 7.10 -11.08 -11.43
CA GLY A 218 7.50 -9.70 -11.16
C GLY A 218 7.00 -9.12 -9.82
N SER A 219 6.40 -9.95 -8.96
CA SER A 219 6.04 -9.61 -7.59
C SER A 219 7.19 -9.96 -6.62
N TYR A 220 6.95 -9.81 -5.31
CA TYR A 220 7.98 -9.99 -4.28
C TYR A 220 8.42 -11.44 -4.04
N GLY A 221 7.63 -12.41 -4.50
CA GLY A 221 7.80 -13.82 -4.15
C GLY A 221 7.14 -14.18 -2.81
N TYR A 222 6.90 -15.47 -2.61
CA TYR A 222 6.42 -16.03 -1.35
C TYR A 222 6.89 -17.48 -1.23
N THR A 223 7.34 -17.89 -0.04
CA THR A 223 7.95 -19.21 0.22
C THR A 223 7.12 -20.34 -0.38
N GLU A 224 7.72 -21.23 -1.18
CA GLU A 224 7.04 -22.39 -1.77
C GLU A 224 6.62 -23.44 -0.72
N PHE A 225 7.06 -23.27 0.53
CA PHE A 225 6.63 -24.06 1.67
C PHE A 225 5.14 -23.87 1.99
N VAL A 226 4.49 -22.78 1.57
CA VAL A 226 3.08 -22.56 1.87
C VAL A 226 2.20 -23.08 0.73
N THR A 227 1.56 -24.24 0.90
CA THR A 227 0.70 -24.84 -0.13
C THR A 227 -0.59 -25.38 0.48
N PRO A 228 -1.71 -25.42 -0.26
CA PRO A 228 -2.96 -26.00 0.24
C PRO A 228 -2.80 -27.46 0.67
N GLN A 229 -1.90 -28.21 0.03
CA GLN A 229 -1.60 -29.58 0.37
C GLN A 229 -1.03 -29.73 1.79
N ARG A 230 -0.15 -28.81 2.22
CA ARG A 230 0.41 -28.87 3.58
C ARG A 230 -0.62 -28.58 4.66
N PHE A 231 -1.58 -27.69 4.41
CA PHE A 231 -2.68 -27.50 5.35
C PHE A 231 -3.55 -28.74 5.47
N ARG A 232 -3.77 -29.47 4.36
CA ARG A 232 -4.43 -30.79 4.43
C ARG A 232 -3.63 -31.79 5.25
N GLU A 233 -2.31 -31.88 5.04
CA GLU A 233 -1.44 -32.76 5.83
C GLU A 233 -1.50 -32.42 7.33
N LEU A 234 -1.49 -31.14 7.69
CA LEU A 234 -1.64 -30.70 9.08
C LEU A 234 -3.00 -31.08 9.69
N VAL A 235 -4.07 -31.03 8.89
CA VAL A 235 -5.40 -31.50 9.30
C VAL A 235 -5.42 -33.02 9.46
N GLU A 236 -4.84 -33.76 8.51
CA GLU A 236 -4.73 -35.23 8.57
C GLU A 236 -3.88 -35.71 9.75
N MET A 237 -2.85 -34.94 10.13
CA MET A 237 -2.04 -35.17 11.33
C MET A 237 -2.76 -34.79 12.63
N GLY A 238 -3.95 -34.19 12.54
CA GLY A 238 -4.73 -33.70 13.67
C GLY A 238 -4.06 -32.55 14.41
N VAL A 239 -3.17 -31.79 13.75
CA VAL A 239 -2.54 -30.58 14.31
C VAL A 239 -3.49 -29.39 14.17
N LEU A 240 -4.21 -29.34 13.06
CA LEU A 240 -5.15 -28.29 12.72
C LEU A 240 -6.55 -28.88 12.50
N GLU A 241 -7.58 -28.10 12.84
CA GLU A 241 -8.98 -28.37 12.47
C GLU A 241 -9.50 -27.19 11.66
N GLU A 242 -10.00 -27.44 10.44
CA GLU A 242 -10.52 -26.39 9.57
C GLU A 242 -11.85 -25.85 10.12
N GLN A 243 -11.90 -24.54 10.33
CA GLN A 243 -13.06 -23.84 10.86
C GLN A 243 -13.95 -23.31 9.73
N ALA A 244 -15.26 -23.33 9.95
CA ALA A 244 -16.21 -22.78 8.98
C ALA A 244 -16.10 -21.25 8.92
N THR A 245 -15.72 -20.72 7.76
CA THR A 245 -15.64 -19.28 7.50
C THR A 245 -16.85 -18.77 6.73
N ASP A 246 -17.27 -17.52 6.96
CA ASP A 246 -18.38 -16.91 6.23
C ASP A 246 -18.09 -16.80 4.71
N PRO A 247 -18.91 -17.45 3.86
CA PRO A 247 -18.80 -17.38 2.40
C PRO A 247 -18.75 -15.96 1.81
N ARG A 248 -19.39 -14.97 2.47
CA ARG A 248 -19.43 -13.56 2.02
C ARG A 248 -18.01 -12.98 1.89
N TYR A 249 -17.11 -13.42 2.76
CA TYR A 249 -15.72 -12.97 2.78
C TYR A 249 -14.78 -14.00 2.19
N ALA A 250 -14.93 -15.27 2.55
CA ALA A 250 -13.94 -16.31 2.26
C ALA A 250 -13.96 -16.82 0.81
N TRP A 251 -15.02 -16.58 0.05
CA TRP A 251 -15.17 -17.09 -1.31
C TRP A 251 -15.01 -15.98 -2.34
N MET A 252 -14.47 -16.36 -3.50
CA MET A 252 -14.51 -15.54 -4.71
C MET A 252 -14.80 -16.41 -5.93
N PRO A 253 -15.33 -15.84 -7.04
CA PRO A 253 -15.55 -16.60 -8.27
C PRO A 253 -14.25 -17.25 -8.75
N TRP A 254 -14.32 -18.52 -9.18
CA TRP A 254 -13.15 -19.24 -9.70
C TRP A 254 -12.51 -18.53 -10.89
N ASP A 255 -13.33 -17.95 -11.76
CA ASP A 255 -12.88 -17.21 -12.96
C ASP A 255 -12.11 -15.92 -12.63
N ALA A 256 -12.14 -15.45 -11.38
CA ALA A 256 -11.32 -14.33 -10.93
C ALA A 256 -9.87 -14.75 -10.60
N VAL A 257 -9.58 -16.05 -10.51
CA VAL A 257 -8.22 -16.58 -10.36
C VAL A 257 -7.58 -16.71 -11.74
N ALA A 258 -6.37 -16.16 -11.90
CA ALA A 258 -5.67 -16.22 -13.17
C ALA A 258 -5.40 -17.67 -13.62
N PRO A 259 -5.56 -18.03 -14.91
CA PRO A 259 -5.44 -19.42 -15.36
C PRO A 259 -4.11 -20.10 -15.01
N ASN A 260 -3.01 -19.34 -14.96
CA ASN A 260 -1.69 -19.83 -14.59
C ASN A 260 -1.53 -20.10 -13.09
N GLN A 261 -2.43 -19.60 -12.24
CA GLN A 261 -2.45 -19.80 -10.79
C GLN A 261 -3.43 -20.89 -10.36
N GLN A 262 -4.40 -21.23 -11.22
CA GLN A 262 -5.45 -22.19 -10.92
C GLN A 262 -4.93 -23.59 -10.53
N GLN A 263 -3.81 -24.04 -11.09
CA GLN A 263 -3.23 -25.34 -10.75
C GLN A 263 -2.73 -25.38 -9.30
N GLU A 264 -2.15 -24.28 -8.81
CA GLU A 264 -1.60 -24.17 -7.46
C GLU A 264 -2.69 -24.24 -6.38
N VAL A 265 -3.87 -23.69 -6.68
CA VAL A 265 -5.02 -23.64 -5.78
C VAL A 265 -6.18 -24.52 -6.20
N ALA A 266 -5.96 -25.51 -7.08
CA ALA A 266 -7.00 -26.46 -7.51
C ALA A 266 -7.61 -27.19 -6.31
N ALA A 267 -6.81 -27.41 -5.27
CA ALA A 267 -7.22 -27.92 -3.96
C ALA A 267 -8.32 -27.10 -3.25
N LEU A 268 -8.43 -25.82 -3.57
CA LEU A 268 -9.33 -24.83 -2.96
C LEU A 268 -10.51 -24.48 -3.89
N HIS A 269 -10.58 -25.11 -5.05
CA HIS A 269 -11.70 -25.02 -5.97
C HIS A 269 -12.90 -25.83 -5.44
N ARG A 270 -14.08 -25.22 -5.40
CA ARG A 270 -15.33 -25.89 -5.01
C ARG A 270 -16.47 -25.44 -5.91
N ARG A 271 -17.51 -26.26 -5.99
CA ARG A 271 -18.78 -25.88 -6.61
C ARG A 271 -19.81 -25.60 -5.53
N ALA A 272 -20.40 -24.40 -5.53
CA ALA A 272 -21.43 -23.99 -4.59
C ALA A 272 -22.55 -23.23 -5.31
N ARG A 273 -23.82 -23.63 -5.10
CA ARG A 273 -25.02 -22.96 -5.65
C ARG A 273 -24.91 -22.64 -7.16
N ASP A 274 -24.50 -23.63 -7.93
CA ASP A 274 -24.29 -23.56 -9.40
C ASP A 274 -23.18 -22.62 -9.87
N GLN A 275 -22.29 -22.19 -8.98
CA GLN A 275 -21.10 -21.40 -9.30
C GLN A 275 -19.83 -22.15 -8.88
N GLU A 276 -18.80 -22.04 -9.72
CA GLU A 276 -17.44 -22.47 -9.39
C GLU A 276 -16.78 -21.36 -8.56
N ILE A 277 -16.25 -21.73 -7.38
CA ILE A 277 -15.69 -20.81 -6.40
C ILE A 277 -14.26 -21.19 -6.02
N PHE A 278 -13.50 -20.19 -5.60
CA PHE A 278 -12.21 -20.30 -4.97
C PHE A 278 -12.33 -19.90 -3.49
N ILE A 279 -11.85 -20.75 -2.59
CA ILE A 279 -11.70 -20.42 -1.17
C ILE A 279 -10.42 -19.59 -1.01
N ARG A 280 -10.56 -18.28 -0.84
CA ARG A 280 -9.42 -17.37 -0.68
C ARG A 280 -8.94 -17.24 0.77
N TYR A 281 -9.80 -17.51 1.75
CA TYR A 281 -9.47 -17.46 3.17
C TYR A 281 -9.79 -18.80 3.83
N GLN A 282 -8.87 -19.31 4.63
CA GLN A 282 -9.11 -20.44 5.51
C GLN A 282 -8.66 -20.09 6.93
N LEU A 283 -9.41 -20.57 7.91
CA LEU A 283 -9.06 -20.49 9.32
C LEU A 283 -8.97 -21.91 9.86
N PHE A 284 -7.96 -22.14 10.69
CA PHE A 284 -7.74 -23.41 11.36
C PHE A 284 -7.58 -23.17 12.85
N GLU A 285 -8.16 -24.05 13.67
CA GLU A 285 -7.93 -24.13 15.11
C GLU A 285 -6.80 -25.14 15.38
N VAL A 286 -5.92 -24.83 16.33
CA VAL A 286 -4.81 -25.70 16.75
C VAL A 286 -5.30 -26.68 17.81
N GLN A 287 -5.01 -27.98 17.62
CA GLN A 287 -5.43 -29.08 18.49
C GLN A 287 -4.36 -29.53 19.49
#